data_AF-A0A815FQY6-F1
#
_entry.id   AF-A0A815FQY6-F1
#
_cell.length_a   1.000
_cell.length_b   1.000
_cell.length_c   1.000
_cell.angle_alpha   90.00
_cell.angle_beta   90.00
_cell.angle_gamma   90.00
#
_symmetry.space_group_name_H-M   'P 1'
#
loop_
_entity.id
_entity.type
_entity.pdbx_description
1 polymer ?
#
loop_
_entity_poly.entity_id
_entity_poly.type
_entity_poly.pdbx_seq_one_letter_code
_entity_poly.pdbx_strand_id
1 'polypeptide(L)' 'MKILYVYLSQTMFRDEFDNLQQNIGDFISINSFFSATTISALALSFADDGSGHPLVESVLFEIEIDTTNMAKPFANI' A
#
# COMPACT_ATOMS: atom_id res chain seq x y z
N MET A 1 -6.96 17.35 14.42
CA MET A 1 -6.79 16.07 13.73
C MET A 1 -6.57 16.37 12.26
N LYS A 2 -5.39 16.06 11.72
CA LYS A 2 -5.09 16.27 10.30
C LYS A 2 -4.84 14.89 9.70
N ILE A 3 -5.84 14.40 9.00
CA ILE A 3 -5.77 13.16 8.23
C ILE A 3 -5.20 13.49 6.85
N LEU A 4 -4.22 12.69 6.42
CA LEU A 4 -3.67 12.72 5.08
C LEU A 4 -4.02 11.41 4.38
N TYR A 5 -4.69 11.50 3.23
CA TYR A 5 -4.95 10.37 2.36
C TYR A 5 -3.84 10.27 1.32
N VAL A 6 -3.26 9.08 1.20
CA VAL A 6 -2.29 8.77 0.16
C VAL A 6 -2.65 7.45 -0.52
N TYR A 7 -2.21 7.32 -1.76
CA TYR A 7 -2.46 6.20 -2.64
C TYR A 7 -1.14 5.64 -3.14
N LEU A 8 -1.03 4.33 -3.19
CA LEU A 8 0.08 3.64 -3.87
C LEU A 8 -0.44 2.41 -4.60
N SER A 9 0.16 2.12 -5.74
CA SER A 9 -0.14 0.92 -6.51
C SER A 9 1.02 -0.05 -6.38
N GLN A 10 0.70 -1.34 -6.29
CA GLN A 10 1.68 -2.40 -6.23
C GLN A 10 1.17 -3.63 -6.99
N THR A 11 2.06 -4.22 -7.78
CA THR A 11 1.87 -5.57 -8.29
C THR A 11 2.44 -6.55 -7.28
N MET A 12 1.67 -7.56 -6.89
CA MET A 12 2.10 -8.58 -5.93
C MET A 12 1.64 -9.97 -6.35
N PHE A 13 2.31 -11.01 -5.85
CA PHE A 13 1.90 -12.36 -6.19
C PHE A 13 0.55 -12.69 -5.56
N ARG A 14 -0.19 -13.60 -6.21
CA ARG A 14 -1.53 -14.03 -5.75
C ARG A 14 -1.52 -14.56 -4.32
N ASP A 15 -0.49 -15.29 -3.93
CA ASP A 15 -0.34 -15.83 -2.58
C ASP A 15 -0.08 -14.75 -1.52
N GLU A 16 0.71 -13.72 -1.85
CA GLU A 16 0.88 -12.53 -1.01
C GLU A 16 -0.44 -11.77 -0.84
N PHE A 17 -1.20 -11.61 -1.93
CA PHE A 17 -2.52 -11.00 -1.91
C PHE A 17 -3.51 -11.80 -1.05
N ASP A 18 -3.59 -13.11 -1.25
CA ASP A 18 -4.46 -14.00 -0.48
C ASP A 18 -4.07 -13.99 1.01
N ASN A 19 -2.78 -13.88 1.34
CA ASN A 19 -2.30 -13.71 2.71
C ASN A 19 -2.80 -12.38 3.32
N LEU A 20 -2.72 -11.26 2.60
CA LEU A 20 -3.26 -9.99 3.07
C LEU A 20 -4.76 -10.07 3.33
N GLN A 21 -5.53 -10.75 2.46
CA GLN A 21 -6.96 -10.94 2.66
C GLN A 21 -7.30 -11.75 3.91
N GLN A 22 -6.46 -12.73 4.26
CA GLN A 22 -6.66 -13.55 5.46
C GLN A 22 -6.35 -12.81 6.78
N ASN A 23 -5.56 -11.72 6.72
CA ASN A 23 -5.12 -10.94 7.88
C ASN A 23 -5.81 -9.56 7.96
N ILE A 24 -7.03 -9.42 7.43
CA ILE A 24 -7.79 -8.17 7.53
C ILE A 24 -8.09 -7.85 9.00
N GLY A 25 -7.65 -6.67 9.44
CA GLY A 25 -7.78 -6.20 10.83
C GLY A 25 -6.48 -6.27 11.62
N ASP A 26 -5.46 -6.95 11.10
CA ASP A 26 -4.13 -7.02 11.71
C ASP A 26 -3.21 -5.90 11.21
N PHE A 27 -2.03 -5.80 11.82
CA PHE A 27 -1.00 -4.85 11.42
C PHE A 27 -0.11 -5.43 10.31
N ILE A 28 0.13 -4.63 9.27
CA ILE A 28 1.12 -4.94 8.24
C ILE A 28 2.44 -4.29 8.62
N SER A 29 3.50 -5.09 8.75
CA SER A 29 4.87 -4.60 8.93
C SER A 29 5.61 -4.68 7.61
N ILE A 30 6.27 -3.59 7.23
CA ILE A 30 6.88 -3.44 5.91
C ILE A 30 8.31 -2.96 6.11
N ASN A 31 9.26 -3.73 5.58
CA ASN A 31 10.70 -3.50 5.74
C ASN A 31 11.30 -2.69 4.58
N SER A 32 10.48 -1.96 3.83
CA SER A 32 10.87 -1.15 2.67
C SER A 32 10.18 0.20 2.68
N PHE A 33 10.76 1.19 1.99
CA PHE A 33 10.11 2.47 1.76
C PHE A 33 9.04 2.35 0.67
N PHE A 34 7.86 2.94 0.90
CA PHE A 34 6.87 3.13 -0.15
C PHE A 34 6.91 4.54 -0.73
N SER A 35 6.73 4.59 -2.04
CA SER A 35 6.35 5.80 -2.74
C SER A 35 4.83 5.85 -2.81
N ALA A 36 4.24 6.90 -2.24
CA ALA A 36 2.81 7.16 -2.29
C ALA A 36 2.54 8.59 -2.78
N THR A 37 1.36 8.80 -3.35
CA THR A 37 0.91 10.08 -3.86
C THR A 37 -0.44 10.48 -3.26
N THR A 38 -0.70 11.77 -3.13
CA THR A 38 -2.04 12.27 -2.74
C THR A 38 -3.04 12.27 -3.90
N ILE A 39 -2.61 11.87 -5.10
CA ILE A 39 -3.42 11.89 -6.33
C ILE A 39 -3.70 10.45 -6.76
N SER A 40 -4.94 9.97 -6.54
CA SER A 40 -5.34 8.59 -6.88
C SER A 40 -5.13 8.23 -8.36
N ALA A 41 -5.44 9.14 -9.27
CA ALA A 41 -5.23 8.94 -10.71
C ALA A 41 -3.75 8.71 -11.06
N LEU A 42 -2.83 9.36 -10.33
CA LEU A 42 -1.40 9.15 -10.52
C LEU A 42 -0.98 7.76 -10.02
N ALA A 43 -1.48 7.33 -8.85
CA ALA A 43 -1.23 5.96 -8.37
C ALA A 43 -1.75 4.92 -9.38
N LEU A 44 -2.97 5.08 -9.88
CA LEU A 44 -3.54 4.19 -10.90
C LEU A 44 -2.71 4.16 -12.19
N SER A 45 -2.08 5.26 -12.58
CA SER A 45 -1.19 5.26 -13.76
C SER A 45 0.07 4.42 -13.59
N PHE A 46 0.43 4.07 -12.34
CA PHE A 46 1.51 3.14 -12.01
C PHE A 46 1.00 1.71 -11.75
N ALA A 47 -0.31 1.49 -11.73
CA ALA A 47 -0.87 0.15 -11.61
C ALA A 47 -0.71 -0.57 -12.96
N ASP A 48 -0.11 -1.76 -12.94
CA ASP A 48 -0.09 -2.64 -14.10
C ASP A 48 -1.51 -3.13 -14.39
N ASP A 49 -1.85 -3.41 -15.64
CA ASP A 49 -3.18 -3.89 -16.02
C ASP A 49 -3.38 -5.40 -15.75
N GLY A 50 -2.35 -6.06 -15.21
CA GLY A 50 -2.34 -7.47 -14.84
C GLY A 50 -2.41 -8.42 -16.04
N SER A 51 -2.52 -7.89 -17.27
CA SER A 51 -2.79 -8.70 -18.47
C SER A 51 -1.60 -9.57 -18.89
N GLY A 52 -0.38 -9.22 -18.45
CA GLY A 52 0.86 -9.93 -18.76
C GLY A 52 1.21 -11.10 -17.84
N HIS A 53 0.56 -11.22 -16.68
CA HIS A 53 1.07 -12.06 -15.59
C HIS A 53 -0.06 -12.76 -14.81
N PRO A 54 -0.40 -14.03 -15.11
CA PRO A 54 -1.54 -14.72 -14.51
C PRO A 54 -1.38 -15.07 -13.02
N LEU A 55 -0.22 -14.79 -12.42
CA LEU A 55 0.10 -15.11 -11.03
C LEU A 55 0.24 -13.86 -10.15
N VAL A 56 0.00 -12.67 -10.70
CA VAL A 56 0.12 -11.42 -9.96
C VAL A 56 -1.20 -10.66 -9.99
N GLU A 57 -1.45 -9.94 -8.92
CA GLU A 57 -2.57 -9.04 -8.75
C GLU A 57 -2.06 -7.61 -8.73
N SER A 58 -2.77 -6.71 -9.42
CA SER A 58 -2.53 -5.27 -9.36
C SER A 58 -3.40 -4.67 -8.27
N VAL A 59 -2.78 -4.14 -7.23
CA VAL A 59 -3.44 -3.67 -6.02
C VAL A 59 -3.24 -2.17 -5.86
N LEU A 60 -4.34 -1.44 -5.64
CA LEU A 60 -4.32 -0.04 -5.23
C LEU A 60 -4.60 0.03 -3.73
N PHE A 61 -3.63 0.52 -2.95
CA PHE A 61 -3.83 0.82 -1.54
C PHE A 61 -4.28 2.27 -1.36
N GLU A 62 -5.29 2.45 -0.52
CA GLU A 62 -5.71 3.75 0.03
C GLU A 62 -5.34 3.78 1.51
N ILE A 63 -4.50 4.75 1.90
CA ILE A 63 -3.91 4.81 3.23
C ILE A 63 -4.33 6.10 3.90
N GLU A 64 -4.93 5.96 5.07
CA GLU A 64 -5.24 7.06 5.98
C GLU A 64 -4.10 7.27 6.98
N ILE A 65 -3.49 8.46 6.97
CA ILE A 65 -2.39 8.82 7.86
C ILE A 65 -2.85 9.90 8.83
N ASP A 66 -2.90 9.58 10.12
CA ASP A 66 -3.00 10.60 11.17
C ASP A 66 -1.65 11.29 11.36
N THR A 67 -1.51 12.47 10.76
CA THR A 67 -0.26 13.25 10.82
C THR A 67 0.02 13.86 12.20
N THR A 68 -0.91 13.74 13.16
CA THR A 68 -0.70 14.19 14.54
C THR A 68 -0.08 13.11 15.42
N ASN A 69 -0.16 11.85 15.00
CA ASN A 69 0.45 10.73 15.69
C ASN A 69 1.90 10.52 15.19
N MET A 70 2.84 11.25 15.80
CA MET A 70 4.28 11.09 15.53
C MET A 70 4.92 9.91 16.28
N ALA A 71 4.14 8.94 16.77
CA ALA A 71 4.70 7.73 17.34
C ALA A 71 5.52 7.02 16.26
N LYS A 72 6.86 7.15 16.31
CA LYS A 72 7.80 6.47 15.41
C LYS A 72 7.56 4.97 15.53
N PRO A 73 6.99 4.29 14.51
CA PRO A 73 6.71 2.88 14.66
C PRO A 73 8.02 2.09 14.58
N PHE A 74 8.92 2.34 13.60
CA PHE A 74 10.26 1.71 13.56
C PHE A 74 11.33 2.53 12.78
N ALA A 75 12.59 2.39 13.26
CA ALA A 75 13.93 2.74 12.75
C ALA A 75 14.44 4.21 12.77
N ASN A 76 15.54 4.41 13.50
CA ASN A 76 16.55 5.46 13.30
C ASN A 76 17.64 4.85 12.41
N ILE A 77 17.78 5.33 11.17
CA ILE A 77 18.76 4.82 10.19
C ILE A 77 20.08 5.57 10.37
#